data_AF-M8BS24-F1
#
_entry.id   AF-M8BS24-F1
#
_cell.length_a   1.000
_cell.length_b   1.000
_cell.length_c   1.000
_cell.angle_alpha   90.00
_cell.angle_beta   90.00
_cell.angle_gamma   90.00
#
_symmetry.space_group_name_H-M   'P 1'
#
loop_
_entity.id
_entity.type
_entity.pdbx_description
1 polymer ?
#
loop_
_entity_poly.entity_id
_entity_poly.type
_entity_poly.pdbx_seq_one_letter_code
_entity_poly.pdbx_strand_id
1 'polypeptide(L)'
;MSISPDAPSRGGAACLRQNMTEDDEDYAQWMVDSVHETNIRPSDSNSTILRDIEYRSSDGCMDISNPVYRFDLTPYESVFRDGFKGRFEMNTPNSIYCNLELYLNHGVMPTTITRRPDNYIFFSTTLSRSWFPNMRQARIYRYEIYAPGGIWLAQTFRERETSPYVSLDEDEVAFLVGIAPQYIRSAQAFRLIPGRNVGCGERPEDVLYINRNFNPQSHPPRDIPIIHLIMEYTDHNNQTRPLRIQYVPEEIESMWPYRRSLGTTNDVPIEYYAEGVAHNTSYIDSTFRSTYWNEVYIFVKEKGDHNHQTDVPFLRGTVFEKGIDVAFESTVTGEAYLFKGSNYALINYYKKELIAITPIVVGFQCLRDSEFEGDIGAAFASHVRKEAYLFKGNMYILLHFTPGENKNCIVDSPKDIVPGNWPSLDGVLPCKNIGLDVIGFPHGNPLPDASPHGNPVPDASPHGNLVPAEHVPDEFVIRSIHGCMSFVFPHLFK
;
A
#
# COMPACT_ATOMS: atom_id res chain seq x y z
N MET A 1 0.51 27.98 5.97
CA MET A 1 0.50 27.45 4.60
C MET A 1 0.42 25.93 4.68
N SER A 2 0.07 25.25 3.59
CA SER A 2 0.25 23.80 3.44
C SER A 2 1.53 23.51 2.68
N ILE A 3 2.14 22.38 2.98
CA ILE A 3 3.25 21.90 2.18
C ILE A 3 2.74 21.25 0.90
N SER A 4 3.26 21.69 -0.24
CA SER A 4 2.89 21.13 -1.54
C SER A 4 3.24 19.64 -1.60
N PRO A 5 2.40 18.78 -2.23
CA PRO A 5 2.71 17.36 -2.44
C PRO A 5 4.10 17.12 -3.03
N ASP A 6 4.64 18.01 -3.85
CA ASP A 6 5.95 17.78 -4.49
C ASP A 6 7.07 18.70 -3.97
N ALA A 7 6.83 19.42 -2.87
CA ALA A 7 7.85 20.27 -2.28
C ALA A 7 8.94 19.40 -1.61
N PRO A 8 10.24 19.65 -1.85
CA PRO A 8 11.32 18.90 -1.21
C PRO A 8 11.25 18.95 0.33
N SER A 9 10.87 20.11 0.89
CA SER A 9 10.61 20.33 2.32
C SER A 9 9.61 19.34 2.92
N ARG A 10 8.75 18.71 2.11
CA ARG A 10 7.78 17.69 2.55
C ARG A 10 8.43 16.51 3.25
N GLY A 11 9.65 16.15 2.87
CA GLY A 11 10.45 15.11 3.51
C GLY A 11 10.75 15.37 5.00
N GLY A 12 10.82 16.64 5.41
CA GLY A 12 11.13 17.08 6.78
C GLY A 12 9.92 17.53 7.60
N ALA A 13 8.71 17.55 7.02
CA ALA A 13 7.57 18.22 7.63
C ALA A 13 6.79 17.40 8.66
N ALA A 14 7.05 16.10 8.78
CA ALA A 14 6.32 15.22 9.69
C ALA A 14 6.38 15.67 11.16
N CYS A 15 7.47 16.30 11.59
CA CYS A 15 7.63 16.78 12.96
C CYS A 15 6.88 18.10 13.25
N LEU A 16 6.39 18.78 12.21
CA LEU A 16 5.78 20.10 12.28
C LEU A 16 4.26 20.01 12.31
N ARG A 17 3.65 20.87 13.15
CA ARG A 17 2.20 20.99 13.19
C ARG A 17 1.72 21.87 12.04
N GLN A 18 0.52 21.61 11.56
CA GLN A 18 -0.13 22.50 10.62
C GLN A 18 -1.03 23.51 11.35
N ASN A 19 -1.29 24.68 10.79
CA ASN A 19 -0.73 25.21 9.54
C ASN A 19 0.71 25.70 9.76
N MET A 20 1.61 25.38 8.83
CA MET A 20 3.03 25.77 8.90
C MET A 20 3.21 27.26 8.60
N THR A 21 4.18 27.90 9.26
CA THR A 21 4.71 29.21 8.86
C THR A 21 5.73 29.08 7.73
N GLU A 22 6.23 30.20 7.20
CA GLU A 22 7.36 30.21 6.27
C GLU A 22 8.63 29.71 6.97
N ASP A 23 8.88 30.13 8.22
CA ASP A 23 9.99 29.63 9.04
C ASP A 23 9.92 28.10 9.25
N ASP A 24 8.73 27.53 9.41
CA ASP A 24 8.53 26.08 9.53
C ASP A 24 8.90 25.36 8.23
N GLU A 25 8.58 25.95 7.07
CA GLU A 25 8.93 25.40 5.76
C GLU A 25 10.43 25.47 5.50
N ASP A 26 11.06 26.60 5.81
CA ASP A 26 12.51 26.77 5.75
C ASP A 26 13.24 25.78 6.65
N TYR A 27 12.71 25.56 7.87
CA TYR A 27 13.25 24.56 8.78
C TYR A 27 13.12 23.13 8.22
N ALA A 28 11.97 22.80 7.64
CA ALA A 28 11.75 21.51 6.99
C ALA A 28 12.70 21.29 5.81
N GLN A 29 12.89 22.30 4.97
CA GLN A 29 13.84 22.27 3.85
C GLN A 29 15.28 22.10 4.35
N TRP A 30 15.70 22.88 5.35
CA TRP A 30 17.04 22.79 5.92
C TRP A 30 17.38 21.39 6.45
N MET A 31 16.40 20.69 7.05
CA MET A 31 16.59 19.31 7.49
C MET A 31 16.81 18.34 6.33
N VAL A 32 16.01 18.46 5.28
CA VAL A 32 16.12 17.65 4.05
C VAL A 32 17.47 17.88 3.39
N ASP A 33 17.89 19.14 3.25
CA ASP A 33 19.16 19.53 2.67
C ASP A 33 20.34 19.00 3.50
N SER A 34 20.28 19.11 4.83
CA SER A 34 21.32 18.60 5.74
C SER A 34 21.52 17.09 5.62
N VAL A 35 20.42 16.34 5.45
CA VAL A 35 20.46 14.89 5.21
C VAL A 35 21.00 14.60 3.81
N HIS A 36 20.56 15.33 2.79
CA HIS A 36 21.05 15.18 1.42
C HIS A 36 22.56 15.42 1.34
N GLU A 37 23.07 16.57 1.81
CA GLU A 37 24.49 16.93 1.79
C GLU A 37 25.40 15.96 2.57
N THR A 38 24.87 15.36 3.64
CA THR A 38 25.64 14.42 4.47
C THR A 38 25.81 13.07 3.76
N ASN A 39 24.80 12.63 3.02
CA ASN A 39 24.75 11.26 2.47
C ASN A 39 25.06 11.18 0.97
N ILE A 40 24.94 12.30 0.24
CA ILE A 40 25.18 12.40 -1.20
C ILE A 40 26.39 13.32 -1.43
N ARG A 41 27.44 12.83 -2.11
CA ARG A 41 28.64 13.62 -2.44
C ARG A 41 29.09 13.47 -3.90
N PRO A 42 29.76 14.49 -4.47
CA PRO A 42 30.23 14.45 -5.86
C PRO A 42 31.24 13.33 -6.13
N SER A 43 31.18 12.83 -7.36
CA SER A 43 31.69 11.59 -7.94
C SER A 43 33.18 11.24 -7.80
N ASP A 44 33.98 12.02 -7.06
CA ASP A 44 35.45 11.95 -7.10
C ASP A 44 36.09 11.22 -5.90
N SER A 45 35.30 10.57 -5.04
CA SER A 45 35.82 9.81 -3.89
C SER A 45 35.33 8.36 -3.89
N ASN A 46 36.27 7.42 -3.82
CA ASN A 46 36.08 5.96 -3.89
C ASN A 46 35.39 5.33 -2.65
N SER A 47 34.50 6.03 -1.94
CA SER A 47 33.69 5.42 -0.87
C SER A 47 32.20 5.46 -1.21
N THR A 48 31.52 4.32 -1.08
CA THR A 48 30.08 4.15 -0.80
C THR A 48 29.23 5.43 -0.73
N ILE A 49 28.79 5.97 -1.87
CA ILE A 49 27.92 7.15 -1.99
C ILE A 49 26.50 6.71 -2.37
N LEU A 50 25.46 7.30 -1.75
CA LEU A 50 24.08 7.19 -2.24
C LEU A 50 23.89 8.08 -3.46
N ARG A 51 23.21 7.59 -4.51
CA ARG A 51 22.91 8.40 -5.71
C ARG A 51 21.85 9.45 -5.43
N ASP A 52 20.83 9.05 -4.68
CA ASP A 52 19.72 9.89 -4.24
C ASP A 52 19.12 9.33 -2.93
N ILE A 53 18.24 10.09 -2.30
CA ILE A 53 17.44 9.68 -1.14
C ILE A 53 15.98 9.58 -1.57
N GLU A 54 15.41 8.40 -1.38
CA GLU A 54 14.08 8.07 -1.88
C GLU A 54 13.06 8.29 -0.76
N TYR A 55 12.19 9.28 -0.95
CA TYR A 55 11.07 9.55 -0.05
C TYR A 55 9.82 8.79 -0.49
N ARG A 56 8.89 8.56 0.44
CA ARG A 56 7.56 8.04 0.10
C ARG A 56 6.86 8.96 -0.89
N SER A 57 6.24 8.36 -1.91
CA SER A 57 5.52 9.10 -2.93
C SER A 57 4.38 9.92 -2.31
N SER A 58 4.43 11.22 -2.60
CA SER A 58 3.45 12.21 -2.22
C SER A 58 2.49 12.56 -3.36
N ASP A 59 2.65 11.95 -4.54
CA ASP A 59 1.70 12.06 -5.65
C ASP A 59 0.30 11.67 -5.15
N GLY A 60 -0.71 12.48 -5.50
CA GLY A 60 -2.06 12.31 -4.98
C GLY A 60 -2.18 12.32 -3.44
N CYS A 61 -1.16 12.79 -2.71
CA CYS A 61 -1.03 12.73 -1.25
C CYS A 61 -0.92 11.31 -0.68
N MET A 62 -0.37 10.37 -1.44
CA MET A 62 -0.26 8.96 -1.05
C MET A 62 0.55 8.73 0.24
N ASP A 63 1.50 9.60 0.56
CA ASP A 63 2.30 9.57 1.79
C ASP A 63 1.47 9.81 3.07
N ILE A 64 0.41 10.64 2.97
CA ILE A 64 -0.53 10.92 4.05
C ILE A 64 -1.87 10.17 3.92
N SER A 65 -2.09 9.46 2.80
CA SER A 65 -3.23 8.54 2.62
C SER A 65 -2.89 7.13 3.08
N ASN A 66 -1.62 6.71 3.00
CA ASN A 66 -1.16 5.40 3.47
C ASN A 66 -0.57 5.49 4.88
N PRO A 67 -0.94 4.59 5.79
CA PRO A 67 -0.38 4.57 7.11
C PRO A 67 1.03 3.95 7.11
N VAL A 68 1.83 4.43 8.04
CA VAL A 68 2.98 3.71 8.59
C VAL A 68 2.67 3.37 10.04
N TYR A 69 3.36 2.35 10.55
CA TYR A 69 3.15 1.80 11.87
C TYR A 69 4.39 1.97 12.72
N ARG A 70 4.17 2.17 14.02
CA ARG A 70 5.23 2.15 15.00
C ARG A 70 4.81 1.41 16.25
N PHE A 71 5.68 0.53 16.73
CA PHE A 71 5.57 -0.02 18.06
C PHE A 71 6.41 0.82 19.03
N ASP A 72 5.83 1.24 20.15
CA ASP A 72 6.54 2.03 21.16
C ASP A 72 6.02 1.72 22.58
N LEU A 73 6.91 1.85 23.57
CA LEU A 73 6.59 1.66 24.99
C LEU A 73 5.94 2.91 25.59
N THR A 74 6.07 4.06 24.94
CA THR A 74 5.42 5.31 25.37
C THR A 74 3.90 5.11 25.34
N PRO A 75 3.14 5.49 26.38
CA PRO A 75 1.68 5.39 26.37
C PRO A 75 1.01 6.33 25.36
N TYR A 76 -0.15 5.93 24.84
CA TYR A 76 -0.89 6.69 23.83
C TYR A 76 -1.28 8.09 24.30
N GLU A 77 -1.54 8.30 25.59
CA GLU A 77 -1.89 9.61 26.15
C GLU A 77 -0.77 10.62 25.93
N SER A 78 0.48 10.18 26.10
CA SER A 78 1.65 11.04 25.90
C SER A 78 1.89 11.27 24.41
N VAL A 79 1.79 10.21 23.59
CA VAL A 79 2.01 10.32 22.14
C VAL A 79 0.93 11.17 21.45
N PHE A 80 -0.34 11.04 21.83
CA PHE A 80 -1.43 11.84 21.24
C PHE A 80 -1.36 13.32 21.65
N ARG A 81 -0.78 13.63 22.81
CA ARG A 81 -0.58 15.01 23.26
C ARG A 81 0.65 15.65 22.64
N ASP A 82 1.77 14.93 22.67
CA ASP A 82 3.10 15.51 22.42
C ASP A 82 3.68 15.12 21.05
N GLY A 83 3.13 14.08 20.41
CA GLY A 83 3.70 13.43 19.24
C GLY A 83 4.91 12.57 19.59
N PHE A 84 5.57 12.08 18.54
CA PHE A 84 6.89 11.50 18.68
C PHE A 84 7.94 12.58 18.50
N LYS A 85 8.86 12.68 19.46
CA LYS A 85 10.01 13.59 19.38
C LYS A 85 11.29 12.77 19.44
N GLY A 86 12.18 13.06 18.51
CA GLY A 86 13.59 12.71 18.57
C GLY A 86 14.25 13.48 19.70
N ARG A 87 15.30 12.90 20.25
CA ARG A 87 16.12 13.55 21.27
C ARG A 87 17.29 14.20 20.54
N PHE A 88 17.44 15.50 20.71
CA PHE A 88 18.55 16.25 20.13
C PHE A 88 19.68 16.30 21.16
N GLU A 89 20.78 15.58 20.91
CA GLU A 89 22.02 15.86 21.62
C GLU A 89 22.69 17.10 20.99
N MET A 90 22.72 18.20 21.76
CA MET A 90 23.23 19.53 21.37
C MET A 90 24.67 19.56 20.82
N ASN A 91 25.41 18.45 20.86
CA ASN A 91 26.83 18.37 20.51
C ASN A 91 27.16 17.33 19.42
N THR A 92 26.18 16.68 18.80
CA THR A 92 26.44 15.67 17.76
C THR A 92 26.67 16.35 16.39
N PRO A 93 27.83 16.15 15.74
CA PRO A 93 28.09 16.74 14.41
C PRO A 93 27.11 16.21 13.35
N ASN A 94 26.73 17.05 12.38
CA ASN A 94 25.82 16.67 11.28
C ASN A 94 26.31 15.44 10.50
N SER A 95 27.63 15.26 10.37
CA SER A 95 28.24 14.08 9.73
C SER A 95 27.91 12.75 10.39
N ILE A 96 27.41 12.78 11.64
CA ILE A 96 26.89 11.63 12.39
C ILE A 96 25.37 11.75 12.50
N TYR A 97 24.87 12.92 12.91
CA TYR A 97 23.45 13.16 13.19
C TYR A 97 22.54 12.90 11.99
N CYS A 98 22.99 13.28 10.80
CA CYS A 98 22.24 13.14 9.55
C CYS A 98 22.66 11.92 8.71
N ASN A 99 23.53 11.04 9.22
CA ASN A 99 24.12 9.96 8.43
C ASN A 99 23.26 8.69 8.45
N LEU A 100 22.62 8.37 7.32
CA LEU A 100 21.71 7.24 7.14
C LEU A 100 22.43 5.90 7.28
N GLU A 101 23.63 5.78 6.74
CA GLU A 101 24.41 4.54 6.80
C GLU A 101 24.86 4.23 8.23
N LEU A 102 25.31 5.25 8.98
CA LEU A 102 25.62 5.09 10.40
C LEU A 102 24.38 4.74 11.21
N TYR A 103 23.24 5.38 10.92
CA TYR A 103 21.97 5.09 11.57
C TYR A 103 21.56 3.62 11.40
N LEU A 104 21.63 3.09 10.18
CA LEU A 104 21.36 1.68 9.87
C LEU A 104 22.34 0.74 10.57
N ASN A 105 23.64 1.04 10.51
CA ASN A 105 24.69 0.21 11.09
C ASN A 105 24.66 0.16 12.63
N HIS A 106 24.04 1.15 13.30
CA HIS A 106 23.87 1.15 14.75
C HIS A 106 22.70 0.27 15.23
N GLY A 107 22.02 -0.44 14.34
CA GLY A 107 20.99 -1.42 14.70
C GLY A 107 19.69 -0.79 15.20
N VAL A 108 19.43 0.47 14.82
CA VAL A 108 18.18 1.20 15.10
C VAL A 108 17.11 0.83 14.08
N MET A 109 16.99 -0.48 13.85
CA MET A 109 15.88 -1.05 13.12
C MET A 109 14.65 -0.98 14.02
N PRO A 110 13.42 -1.08 13.49
CA PRO A 110 12.22 -1.25 14.30
C PRO A 110 12.41 -2.33 15.38
N THR A 111 13.25 -3.35 15.11
CA THR A 111 13.60 -4.50 15.96
C THR A 111 14.20 -4.18 17.34
N THR A 112 14.71 -2.96 17.57
CA THR A 112 15.42 -2.61 18.82
C THR A 112 14.76 -1.45 19.57
N ILE A 113 13.50 -1.62 20.01
CA ILE A 113 12.75 -0.59 20.75
C ILE A 113 13.39 -0.20 22.11
N THR A 114 14.33 -1.00 22.62
CA THR A 114 14.89 -0.80 23.97
C THR A 114 15.94 0.30 24.11
N ARG A 115 16.53 0.81 23.02
CA ARG A 115 17.52 1.91 23.08
C ARG A 115 17.43 2.76 21.83
N ARG A 116 16.80 3.93 21.93
CA ARG A 116 16.99 5.01 20.95
C ARG A 116 18.41 5.53 21.15
N PRO A 117 19.32 5.47 20.17
CA PRO A 117 20.54 6.25 20.26
C PRO A 117 20.17 7.72 20.00
N ASP A 118 20.50 8.58 20.97
CA ASP A 118 20.14 10.01 20.99
C ASP A 118 20.93 10.86 19.97
N ASN A 119 21.58 10.20 19.02
CA ASN A 119 22.60 10.79 18.14
C ASN A 119 22.17 10.88 16.68
N TYR A 120 20.92 10.55 16.34
CA TYR A 120 20.44 10.57 14.96
C TYR A 120 19.15 11.36 14.81
N ILE A 121 19.01 12.03 13.67
CA ILE A 121 17.79 12.74 13.29
C ILE A 121 16.63 11.80 12.95
N PHE A 122 16.89 10.52 12.69
CA PHE A 122 15.91 9.61 12.12
C PHE A 122 14.99 8.96 13.16
N PHE A 123 13.72 8.85 12.78
CA PHE A 123 12.66 8.24 13.56
C PHE A 123 12.02 7.09 12.79
N SER A 124 12.38 5.86 13.16
CA SER A 124 11.96 4.63 12.48
C SER A 124 10.45 4.34 12.60
N THR A 125 9.86 3.89 11.50
CA THR A 125 8.51 3.34 11.38
C THR A 125 8.53 2.21 10.35
N THR A 126 7.42 1.48 10.19
CA THR A 126 7.33 0.38 9.23
C THR A 126 6.02 0.43 8.44
N LEU A 127 6.05 0.07 7.16
CA LEU A 127 4.87 -0.18 6.34
C LEU A 127 4.13 -1.47 6.79
N SER A 128 4.80 -2.33 7.54
CA SER A 128 4.25 -3.59 8.01
C SER A 128 3.39 -3.40 9.26
N ARG A 129 2.08 -3.61 9.12
CA ARG A 129 1.18 -3.68 10.28
C ARG A 129 1.41 -4.92 11.17
N SER A 130 1.99 -5.97 10.59
CA SER A 130 2.09 -7.31 11.18
C SER A 130 3.44 -7.57 11.85
N TRP A 131 4.41 -6.69 11.60
CA TRP A 131 5.71 -6.74 12.22
C TRP A 131 5.60 -6.45 13.73
N PHE A 132 6.36 -7.15 14.57
CA PHE A 132 6.38 -6.93 16.01
C PHE A 132 7.82 -6.95 16.54
N PRO A 133 8.15 -6.08 17.51
CA PRO A 133 9.49 -6.02 18.10
C PRO A 133 9.79 -7.24 18.96
N ASN A 134 11.06 -7.67 18.91
CA ASN A 134 11.55 -8.75 19.76
C ASN A 134 11.97 -8.21 21.14
N MET A 135 11.03 -8.17 22.08
CA MET A 135 11.30 -7.70 23.45
C MET A 135 10.73 -8.64 24.52
N ARG A 136 11.34 -8.60 25.71
CA ARG A 136 10.84 -9.29 26.92
C ARG A 136 9.52 -8.64 27.38
N GLN A 137 8.65 -9.42 28.06
CA GLN A 137 7.29 -9.04 28.46
C GLN A 137 7.14 -7.54 28.77
N ALA A 138 6.48 -6.83 27.87
CA ALA A 138 6.12 -5.43 28.03
C ALA A 138 4.74 -5.19 27.43
N ARG A 139 3.99 -4.26 28.03
CA ARG A 139 2.87 -3.62 27.35
C ARG A 139 3.46 -2.63 26.35
N ILE A 140 3.01 -2.73 25.11
CA ILE A 140 3.48 -1.92 24.01
C ILE A 140 2.30 -1.42 23.21
N TYR A 141 2.44 -0.27 22.57
CA TYR A 141 1.42 0.30 21.71
C TYR A 141 1.86 0.26 20.27
N ARG A 142 0.98 -0.19 19.38
CA ARG A 142 1.09 0.02 17.94
C ARG A 142 0.36 1.30 17.58
N TYR A 143 1.04 2.22 16.93
CA TYR A 143 0.51 3.48 16.44
C TYR A 143 0.29 3.41 14.94
N GLU A 144 -0.82 3.96 14.48
CA GLU A 144 -1.17 4.15 13.08
C GLU A 144 -0.97 5.63 12.73
N ILE A 145 -0.13 5.90 11.73
CA ILE A 145 0.43 7.23 11.48
C ILE A 145 0.29 7.59 10.00
N TYR A 146 -0.24 8.78 9.73
CA TYR A 146 -0.45 9.37 8.40
C TYR A 146 0.31 10.70 8.31
N ALA A 147 1.64 10.61 8.23
CA ALA A 147 2.54 11.76 8.25
C ALA A 147 3.18 12.01 6.87
N PRO A 148 3.39 13.28 6.47
CA PRO A 148 3.98 13.61 5.18
C PRO A 148 5.45 13.23 5.09
N GLY A 149 5.90 12.86 3.90
CA GLY A 149 7.27 12.47 3.62
C GLY A 149 7.65 11.11 4.23
N GLY A 150 8.85 11.05 4.81
CA GLY A 150 9.47 9.82 5.29
C GLY A 150 10.35 9.16 4.22
N ILE A 151 11.59 8.85 4.59
CA ILE A 151 12.59 8.23 3.73
C ILE A 151 12.30 6.73 3.67
N TRP A 152 12.13 6.18 2.47
CA TRP A 152 12.00 4.75 2.25
C TRP A 152 13.39 4.13 2.13
N LEU A 153 13.85 3.51 3.22
CA LEU A 153 15.23 3.06 3.33
C LEU A 153 15.55 1.95 2.32
N ALA A 154 14.66 0.96 2.17
CA ALA A 154 14.86 -0.11 1.19
C ALA A 154 15.03 0.41 -0.24
N GLN A 155 14.25 1.44 -0.62
CA GLN A 155 14.35 2.05 -1.94
C GLN A 155 15.63 2.88 -2.10
N THR A 156 16.00 3.65 -1.07
CA THR A 156 17.21 4.48 -1.04
C THR A 156 18.49 3.64 -1.21
N PHE A 157 18.51 2.43 -0.65
CA PHE A 157 19.68 1.54 -0.68
C PHE A 157 19.59 0.40 -1.70
N ARG A 158 18.53 0.33 -2.53
CA ARG A 158 18.24 -0.77 -3.47
C ARG A 158 19.40 -1.09 -4.42
N GLU A 159 20.09 -0.06 -4.93
CA GLU A 159 21.17 -0.23 -5.92
C GLU A 159 22.52 -0.66 -5.31
N ARG A 160 22.66 -0.75 -3.98
CA ARG A 160 23.85 -1.30 -3.33
C ARG A 160 23.78 -2.84 -3.27
N GLU A 161 23.88 -3.50 -4.42
CA GLU A 161 23.87 -4.97 -4.54
C GLU A 161 25.07 -5.71 -3.86
N THR A 162 25.98 -5.00 -3.19
CA THR A 162 27.23 -5.60 -2.65
C THR A 162 27.53 -5.29 -1.18
N SER A 163 26.55 -4.83 -0.41
CA SER A 163 26.75 -4.60 1.03
C SER A 163 26.40 -5.87 1.84
N PRO A 164 27.34 -6.48 2.59
CA PRO A 164 27.06 -7.60 3.50
C PRO A 164 26.30 -7.17 4.77
N TYR A 165 25.74 -5.96 4.80
CA TYR A 165 25.19 -5.32 5.98
C TYR A 165 23.66 -5.31 5.91
N VAL A 166 23.07 -6.15 6.76
CA VAL A 166 21.69 -6.14 7.26
C VAL A 166 20.62 -6.25 6.17
N SER A 167 19.82 -7.32 6.22
CA SER A 167 18.56 -7.36 5.50
C SER A 167 17.75 -6.12 5.88
N LEU A 168 17.74 -5.10 5.01
CA LEU A 168 16.81 -4.00 5.14
C LEU A 168 15.43 -4.65 5.11
N ASP A 169 14.67 -4.53 6.20
CA ASP A 169 13.25 -4.87 6.13
C ASP A 169 12.67 -3.93 5.07
N GLU A 170 12.12 -4.48 3.97
CA GLU A 170 11.62 -3.72 2.81
C GLU A 170 10.58 -2.65 3.19
N ASP A 171 10.06 -2.78 4.41
CA ASP A 171 9.02 -1.97 5.00
C ASP A 171 9.52 -0.76 5.83
N GLU A 172 10.82 -0.55 6.07
CA GLU A 172 11.27 0.56 6.94
C GLU A 172 11.13 1.95 6.29
N VAL A 173 10.47 2.85 7.04
CA VAL A 173 10.33 4.27 6.71
C VAL A 173 10.87 5.12 7.86
N ALA A 174 11.82 6.00 7.58
CA ALA A 174 12.44 6.88 8.56
C ALA A 174 11.94 8.33 8.41
N PHE A 175 11.41 8.93 9.47
CA PHE A 175 11.05 10.35 9.51
C PHE A 175 12.16 11.20 10.13
N LEU A 176 12.25 12.47 9.74
CA LEU A 176 13.20 13.41 10.31
C LEU A 176 12.65 14.03 11.60
N VAL A 177 13.47 14.05 12.64
CA VAL A 177 13.25 14.59 13.99
C VAL A 177 12.12 13.92 14.77
N GLY A 178 11.00 13.56 14.16
CA GLY A 178 9.85 13.01 14.86
C GLY A 178 8.57 13.17 14.06
N ILE A 179 7.45 13.02 14.74
CA ILE A 179 6.12 13.03 14.14
C ILE A 179 5.17 13.82 15.03
N ALA A 180 4.57 14.87 14.48
CA ALA A 180 3.60 15.69 15.19
C ALA A 180 2.34 14.89 15.55
N PRO A 181 1.70 15.18 16.69
CA PRO A 181 0.57 14.38 17.19
C PRO A 181 -0.63 14.37 16.23
N GLN A 182 -0.81 15.43 15.42
CA GLN A 182 -1.92 15.52 14.46
C GLN A 182 -1.87 14.43 13.37
N TYR A 183 -0.70 13.85 13.09
CA TYR A 183 -0.54 12.80 12.08
C TYR A 183 -0.74 11.40 12.67
N ILE A 184 -0.94 11.28 13.98
CA ILE A 184 -1.06 10.00 14.68
C ILE A 184 -2.55 9.74 14.90
N ARG A 185 -3.13 8.79 14.16
CA ARG A 185 -4.59 8.55 14.17
C ARG A 185 -5.01 7.71 15.35
N SER A 186 -4.36 6.58 15.54
CA SER A 186 -4.82 5.57 16.47
C SER A 186 -3.68 4.85 17.19
N ALA A 187 -4.03 4.22 18.31
CA ALA A 187 -3.15 3.37 19.08
C ALA A 187 -3.88 2.10 19.52
N GLN A 188 -3.16 0.98 19.50
CA GLN A 188 -3.65 -0.31 19.97
C GLN A 188 -2.65 -0.94 20.94
N ALA A 189 -3.13 -1.40 22.08
CA ALA A 189 -2.29 -2.05 23.08
C ALA A 189 -2.01 -3.51 22.71
N PHE A 190 -0.79 -3.95 22.99
CA PHE A 190 -0.33 -5.33 22.88
C PHE A 190 0.51 -5.71 24.10
N ARG A 191 0.52 -6.99 24.42
CA ARG A 191 1.40 -7.61 25.40
C ARG A 191 2.30 -8.61 24.68
N LEU A 192 3.60 -8.37 24.72
CA LEU A 192 4.58 -9.26 24.08
C LEU A 192 4.77 -10.52 24.94
N ILE A 193 4.67 -11.70 24.31
CA ILE A 193 4.84 -13.00 24.99
C ILE A 193 6.23 -13.58 24.64
N PRO A 194 7.10 -13.89 25.62
CA PRO A 194 8.40 -14.51 25.36
C PRO A 194 8.23 -15.95 24.85
N GLY A 195 9.00 -16.34 23.85
CA GLY A 195 9.19 -17.74 23.49
C GLY A 195 8.16 -18.36 22.54
N ARG A 196 7.15 -17.61 22.08
CA ARG A 196 6.57 -17.88 20.75
C ARG A 196 7.46 -17.19 19.72
N ASN A 197 7.61 -17.80 18.55
CA ASN A 197 8.42 -17.28 17.44
C ASN A 197 8.30 -15.75 17.31
N VAL A 198 9.42 -15.12 16.94
CA VAL A 198 9.58 -13.68 16.68
C VAL A 198 8.25 -13.02 16.30
N GLY A 199 7.80 -12.06 17.10
CA GLY A 199 6.74 -11.15 16.70
C GLY A 199 5.29 -11.57 16.96
N CYS A 200 4.98 -12.15 18.13
CA CYS A 200 3.59 -12.38 18.55
C CYS A 200 3.21 -11.49 19.76
N GLY A 201 2.43 -10.44 19.51
CA GLY A 201 1.76 -9.66 20.56
C GLY A 201 0.35 -10.19 20.84
N GLU A 202 0.00 -10.43 22.09
CA GLU A 202 -1.39 -10.67 22.51
C GLU A 202 -2.08 -9.34 22.75
N ARG A 203 -3.31 -9.17 22.24
CA ARG A 203 -4.11 -7.99 22.57
C ARG A 203 -4.68 -8.15 23.98
N PRO A 204 -4.32 -7.28 24.94
CA PRO A 204 -4.91 -7.33 26.27
C PRO A 204 -6.37 -6.84 26.27
N GLU A 205 -6.76 -6.09 25.24
CA GLU A 205 -8.06 -5.48 25.08
C GLU A 205 -8.39 -5.28 23.60
N ASP A 206 -9.67 -5.38 23.25
CA ASP A 206 -10.17 -5.13 21.90
C ASP A 206 -10.51 -3.65 21.70
N VAL A 207 -9.66 -2.75 22.21
CA VAL A 207 -9.86 -1.30 22.13
C VAL A 207 -8.93 -0.69 21.10
N LEU A 208 -9.51 0.17 20.27
CA LEU A 208 -8.77 1.09 19.41
C LEU A 208 -8.90 2.50 19.98
N TYR A 209 -7.79 3.06 20.45
CA TYR A 209 -7.75 4.43 20.94
C TYR A 209 -7.62 5.37 19.74
N ILE A 210 -8.60 6.25 19.52
CA ILE A 210 -8.62 7.23 18.43
C ILE A 210 -8.21 8.59 18.97
N ASN A 211 -7.20 9.20 18.37
CA ASN A 211 -6.73 10.53 18.70
C ASN A 211 -7.71 11.59 18.15
N ARG A 212 -8.42 12.31 19.02
CA ARG A 212 -9.34 13.40 18.62
C ARG A 212 -8.64 14.60 17.97
N ASN A 213 -7.33 14.69 18.15
CA ASN A 213 -6.48 15.71 17.53
C ASN A 213 -5.93 15.27 16.17
N PHE A 214 -6.26 14.06 15.71
CA PHE A 214 -5.87 13.61 14.38
C PHE A 214 -6.45 14.53 13.31
N ASN A 215 -5.55 15.04 12.47
CA ASN A 215 -5.88 15.82 11.31
C ASN A 215 -4.68 15.77 10.34
N PRO A 216 -4.73 14.90 9.32
CA PRO A 216 -3.68 14.84 8.30
C PRO A 216 -3.82 15.95 7.25
N GLN A 217 -4.90 16.74 7.30
CA GLN A 217 -5.23 17.70 6.24
C GLN A 217 -4.19 18.81 6.12
N SER A 218 -3.94 19.14 4.86
CA SER A 218 -3.21 20.33 4.42
C SER A 218 -4.18 21.49 4.20
N HIS A 219 -3.80 22.74 4.50
CA HIS A 219 -4.62 23.92 4.13
C HIS A 219 -4.71 24.12 2.59
N PRO A 220 -5.88 24.46 2.00
CA PRO A 220 -7.19 24.56 2.64
C PRO A 220 -7.77 23.18 3.00
N PRO A 221 -8.60 23.08 4.05
CA PRO A 221 -9.19 21.82 4.50
C PRO A 221 -9.83 21.06 3.34
N ARG A 222 -9.43 19.80 3.18
CA ARG A 222 -10.01 18.85 2.23
C ARG A 222 -10.05 17.49 2.89
N ASP A 223 -11.14 16.77 2.71
CA ASP A 223 -11.24 15.40 3.20
C ASP A 223 -10.27 14.52 2.42
N ILE A 224 -9.28 13.98 3.14
CA ILE A 224 -8.27 13.08 2.58
C ILE A 224 -8.78 11.65 2.74
N PRO A 225 -8.91 10.87 1.65
CA PRO A 225 -9.18 9.45 1.76
C PRO A 225 -7.94 8.77 2.37
N ILE A 226 -8.08 8.24 3.58
CA ILE A 226 -7.06 7.38 4.17
C ILE A 226 -7.39 5.92 3.86
N ILE A 227 -6.36 5.13 3.57
CA ILE A 227 -6.49 3.71 3.21
C ILE A 227 -5.86 2.81 4.27
N HIS A 228 -6.18 1.52 4.23
CA HIS A 228 -5.71 0.50 5.18
C HIS A 228 -6.01 0.75 6.67
N LEU A 229 -7.14 1.39 6.98
CA LEU A 229 -7.52 1.67 8.37
C LEU A 229 -7.61 0.42 9.22
N ILE A 230 -7.06 0.51 10.43
CA ILE A 230 -7.30 -0.46 11.50
C ILE A 230 -8.68 -0.18 12.11
N MET A 231 -9.63 -1.10 11.92
CA MET A 231 -10.99 -1.05 12.52
C MET A 231 -11.49 -2.40 13.02
N GLU A 232 -10.91 -3.50 12.54
CA GLU A 232 -11.37 -4.87 12.78
C GLU A 232 -10.19 -5.76 13.09
N TYR A 233 -10.39 -6.78 13.93
CA TYR A 233 -9.40 -7.76 14.33
C TYR A 233 -9.82 -9.20 14.00
N THR A 234 -8.87 -10.12 13.83
CA THR A 234 -9.15 -11.55 13.75
C THR A 234 -9.07 -12.18 15.14
N ASP A 235 -10.17 -12.82 15.56
CA ASP A 235 -10.29 -13.52 16.83
C ASP A 235 -9.65 -14.93 16.79
N HIS A 236 -9.63 -15.61 17.93
CA HIS A 236 -9.05 -16.95 18.06
C HIS A 236 -9.79 -18.03 17.25
N ASN A 237 -10.98 -17.73 16.73
CA ASN A 237 -11.77 -18.62 15.88
C ASN A 237 -11.61 -18.25 14.38
N ASN A 238 -10.61 -17.45 14.02
CA ASN A 238 -10.41 -16.90 12.68
C ASN A 238 -11.60 -16.07 12.16
N GLN A 239 -12.38 -15.46 13.06
CA GLN A 239 -13.46 -14.57 12.65
C GLN A 239 -13.03 -13.11 12.79
N THR A 240 -13.38 -12.32 11.79
CA THR A 240 -13.19 -10.86 11.82
C THR A 240 -14.22 -10.23 12.74
N ARG A 241 -13.75 -9.42 13.70
CA ARG A 241 -14.54 -8.73 14.72
C ARG A 241 -14.19 -7.25 14.75
N PRO A 242 -15.14 -6.33 14.95
CA PRO A 242 -14.82 -4.90 15.08
C PRO A 242 -14.06 -4.64 16.38
N LEU A 243 -13.12 -3.68 16.34
CA LEU A 243 -12.51 -3.13 17.55
C LEU A 243 -13.48 -2.14 18.21
N ARG A 244 -13.47 -2.09 19.55
CA ARG A 244 -14.21 -1.07 20.30
C ARG A 244 -13.44 0.25 20.24
N ILE A 245 -14.08 1.28 19.71
CA ILE A 245 -13.48 2.61 19.58
C ILE A 245 -13.54 3.36 20.92
N GLN A 246 -12.43 3.98 21.30
CA GLN A 246 -12.35 4.91 22.43
C GLN A 246 -11.64 6.20 22.00
N TYR A 247 -12.31 7.33 22.11
CA TYR A 247 -11.75 8.63 21.72
C TYR A 247 -10.88 9.24 22.83
N VAL A 248 -9.73 9.79 22.47
CA VAL A 248 -8.74 10.36 23.39
C VAL A 248 -8.21 11.70 22.85
N PRO A 249 -8.19 12.79 23.64
CA PRO A 249 -8.82 12.92 24.96
C PRO A 249 -10.35 12.73 24.90
N GLU A 250 -10.98 12.44 26.04
CA GLU A 250 -12.45 12.28 26.11
C GLU A 250 -13.16 13.60 25.77
N GLU A 251 -12.60 14.72 26.23
CA GLU A 251 -13.05 16.08 25.95
C GLU A 251 -12.14 16.73 24.89
N ILE A 252 -12.72 17.54 24.01
CA ILE A 252 -11.95 18.29 23.02
C ILE A 252 -11.22 19.43 23.72
N GLU A 253 -9.90 19.31 23.91
CA GLU A 253 -9.08 20.50 24.13
C GLU A 253 -9.12 21.33 22.84
N SER A 254 -9.68 22.54 22.94
CA SER A 254 -9.87 23.50 21.85
C SER A 254 -8.54 24.09 21.37
N MET A 255 -7.59 23.26 20.94
CA MET A 255 -6.23 23.69 20.60
C MET A 255 -6.10 24.29 19.19
N TRP A 256 -7.13 24.20 18.34
CA TRP A 256 -7.02 24.60 16.94
C TRP A 256 -7.84 25.86 16.61
N PRO A 257 -7.19 27.00 16.27
CA PRO A 257 -7.87 28.23 15.90
C PRO A 257 -8.80 28.10 14.69
N TYR A 258 -8.47 27.21 13.75
CA TYR A 258 -9.24 27.01 12.51
C TYR A 258 -10.60 26.32 12.74
N ARG A 259 -10.78 25.54 13.82
CA ARG A 259 -12.09 24.96 14.17
C ARG A 259 -13.13 26.04 14.51
N ARG A 260 -12.71 27.26 14.90
CA ARG A 260 -13.62 28.38 15.18
C ARG A 260 -14.16 29.05 13.91
N SER A 261 -13.46 28.99 12.76
CA SER A 261 -13.84 29.76 11.56
C SER A 261 -14.87 29.06 10.66
N LEU A 262 -15.06 27.75 10.81
CA LEU A 262 -16.03 26.98 10.02
C LEU A 262 -17.46 27.00 10.59
N GLY A 263 -17.68 27.62 11.76
CA GLY A 263 -19.02 27.74 12.34
C GLY A 263 -19.73 26.42 12.66
N THR A 264 -19.06 25.28 12.54
CA THR A 264 -19.61 23.97 12.85
C THR A 264 -19.46 23.69 14.34
N THR A 265 -20.57 23.83 15.07
CA THR A 265 -20.74 23.05 16.28
C THR A 265 -20.63 21.56 15.90
N ASN A 266 -19.74 20.80 16.55
CA ASN A 266 -19.68 19.33 16.59
C ASN A 266 -18.61 18.63 15.73
N ASP A 267 -18.30 17.42 16.19
CA ASP A 267 -17.27 16.42 15.86
C ASP A 267 -17.04 16.02 14.38
N VAL A 268 -17.49 16.79 13.38
CA VAL A 268 -17.59 16.33 11.97
C VAL A 268 -16.26 15.82 11.36
N PRO A 269 -15.10 16.51 11.48
CA PRO A 269 -13.86 15.99 10.91
C PRO A 269 -13.34 14.75 11.62
N ILE A 270 -13.55 14.64 12.94
CA ILE A 270 -13.12 13.46 13.69
C ILE A 270 -14.06 12.28 13.43
N GLU A 271 -15.37 12.51 13.27
CA GLU A 271 -16.32 11.48 12.83
C GLU A 271 -15.94 10.92 11.46
N TYR A 272 -15.56 11.80 10.52
CA TYR A 272 -15.03 11.37 9.22
C TYR A 272 -13.79 10.49 9.38
N TYR A 273 -12.76 10.92 10.12
CA TYR A 273 -11.52 10.15 10.23
C TYR A 273 -11.55 8.96 11.20
N ALA A 274 -12.53 8.91 12.10
CA ALA A 274 -12.69 7.79 13.04
C ALA A 274 -13.42 6.62 12.38
N GLU A 275 -14.55 6.89 11.73
CA GLU A 275 -15.45 5.88 11.16
C GLU A 275 -15.83 6.18 9.71
N GLY A 276 -16.14 7.43 9.37
CA GLY A 276 -16.69 7.80 8.05
C GLY A 276 -15.80 7.42 6.86
N VAL A 277 -14.49 7.52 7.00
CA VAL A 277 -13.52 7.20 5.95
C VAL A 277 -13.31 5.69 5.78
N ALA A 278 -13.66 4.87 6.78
CA ALA A 278 -13.63 3.41 6.65
C ALA A 278 -14.73 2.89 5.71
N HIS A 279 -15.81 3.67 5.52
CA HIS A 279 -16.87 3.37 4.56
C HIS A 279 -16.50 3.76 3.12
N ASN A 280 -15.45 4.57 2.95
CA ASN A 280 -14.93 5.00 1.65
C ASN A 280 -13.82 4.08 1.11
N THR A 281 -13.63 2.87 1.67
CA THR A 281 -12.67 1.93 1.08
C THR A 281 -13.28 1.35 -0.20
N SER A 282 -13.18 2.14 -1.27
CA SER A 282 -13.50 1.77 -2.64
C SER A 282 -12.26 1.07 -3.19
N TYR A 283 -12.26 -0.26 -3.27
CA TYR A 283 -11.15 -1.02 -3.87
C TYR A 283 -11.53 -1.48 -5.26
N ILE A 284 -10.54 -1.57 -6.17
CA ILE A 284 -10.76 -2.13 -7.51
C ILE A 284 -11.15 -3.60 -7.32
N ASP A 285 -12.41 -3.90 -7.59
CA ASP A 285 -12.99 -5.24 -7.46
C ASP A 285 -12.77 -6.00 -8.77
N SER A 286 -12.93 -5.31 -9.90
CA SER A 286 -12.81 -5.90 -11.24
C SER A 286 -12.34 -4.88 -12.27
N THR A 287 -11.69 -5.33 -13.33
CA THR A 287 -11.22 -4.47 -14.42
C THR A 287 -11.11 -5.24 -15.74
N PHE A 288 -11.22 -4.54 -16.86
CA PHE A 288 -10.82 -5.08 -18.16
C PHE A 288 -10.26 -3.98 -19.06
N ARG A 289 -9.31 -4.36 -19.92
CA ARG A 289 -8.73 -3.49 -20.93
C ARG A 289 -9.74 -3.21 -22.05
N SER A 290 -9.78 -1.97 -22.53
CA SER A 290 -10.51 -1.57 -23.74
C SER A 290 -9.70 -1.89 -25.00
N THR A 291 -10.40 -2.09 -26.13
CA THR A 291 -9.76 -2.19 -27.45
C THR A 291 -9.02 -0.90 -27.84
N TYR A 292 -9.38 0.24 -27.23
CA TYR A 292 -8.62 1.48 -27.41
C TYR A 292 -7.28 1.41 -26.67
N TRP A 293 -6.27 2.02 -27.28
CA TRP A 293 -4.93 2.09 -26.69
C TRP A 293 -4.97 2.83 -25.35
N ASN A 294 -4.29 2.28 -24.34
CA ASN A 294 -4.16 2.84 -22.99
C ASN A 294 -5.49 3.22 -22.30
N GLU A 295 -6.58 2.52 -22.62
CA GLU A 295 -7.87 2.67 -21.94
C GLU A 295 -8.25 1.39 -21.19
N VAL A 296 -8.76 1.58 -19.96
CA VAL A 296 -9.18 0.51 -19.07
C VAL A 296 -10.50 0.89 -18.40
N TYR A 297 -11.35 -0.11 -18.20
CA TYR A 297 -12.56 -0.02 -17.41
C TYR A 297 -12.30 -0.59 -16.03
N ILE A 298 -12.64 0.18 -14.98
CA ILE A 298 -12.42 -0.19 -13.58
C ILE A 298 -13.77 -0.22 -12.88
N PHE A 299 -14.04 -1.30 -12.16
CA PHE A 299 -15.18 -1.48 -11.28
C PHE A 299 -14.69 -1.45 -9.84
N VAL A 300 -15.19 -0.49 -9.08
CA VAL A 300 -14.77 -0.25 -7.71
C VAL A 300 -15.89 -0.68 -6.78
N LYS A 301 -15.54 -1.39 -5.70
CA LYS A 301 -16.47 -1.82 -4.67
C LYS A 301 -16.20 -1.09 -3.37
N GLU A 302 -17.23 -0.47 -2.82
CA GLU A 302 -17.16 0.25 -1.54
C GLU A 302 -17.57 -0.69 -0.39
N LYS A 303 -16.78 -0.72 0.69
CA LYS A 303 -17.07 -1.57 1.85
C LYS A 303 -18.18 -0.93 2.69
N GLY A 304 -19.38 -1.51 2.66
CA GLY A 304 -20.46 -1.21 3.60
C GLY A 304 -21.75 -0.68 3.00
N ASP A 305 -21.84 -0.49 1.67
CA ASP A 305 -23.09 -0.10 1.03
C ASP A 305 -23.78 -1.31 0.36
N HIS A 306 -24.99 -1.65 0.82
CA HIS A 306 -25.84 -2.70 0.23
C HIS A 306 -26.69 -2.16 -0.95
N ASN A 307 -26.56 -0.88 -1.28
CA ASN A 307 -27.39 -0.17 -2.25
C ASN A 307 -26.65 0.42 -3.45
N HIS A 308 -25.38 0.09 -3.67
CA HIS A 308 -24.67 0.58 -4.86
C HIS A 308 -25.19 -0.05 -6.14
N GLN A 309 -25.52 0.83 -7.09
CA GLN A 309 -25.94 0.53 -8.44
C GLN A 309 -24.78 0.93 -9.36
N THR A 310 -24.24 -0.02 -10.13
CA THR A 310 -23.33 0.26 -11.25
C THR A 310 -24.03 1.25 -12.17
N ASP A 311 -23.39 2.39 -12.46
CA ASP A 311 -23.91 3.40 -13.40
C ASP A 311 -23.72 2.95 -14.86
N VAL A 312 -24.16 1.73 -15.14
CA VAL A 312 -24.14 1.09 -16.45
C VAL A 312 -25.61 0.86 -16.81
N PRO A 313 -26.26 1.78 -17.56
CA PRO A 313 -27.71 1.77 -17.75
C PRO A 313 -28.25 0.44 -18.30
N PHE A 314 -27.47 -0.26 -19.13
CA PHE A 314 -27.84 -1.55 -19.72
C PHE A 314 -27.66 -2.75 -18.79
N LEU A 315 -27.06 -2.58 -17.60
CA LEU A 315 -26.99 -3.60 -16.55
C LEU A 315 -28.06 -3.42 -15.47
N ARG A 316 -28.87 -2.36 -15.54
CA ARG A 316 -29.97 -2.10 -14.60
C ARG A 316 -31.02 -3.22 -14.65
N GLY A 317 -31.45 -3.67 -13.47
CA GLY A 317 -32.38 -4.78 -13.29
C GLY A 317 -31.73 -6.17 -13.39
N THR A 318 -30.40 -6.26 -13.50
CA THR A 318 -29.67 -7.52 -13.63
C THR A 318 -28.86 -7.85 -12.37
N VAL A 319 -28.33 -9.07 -12.28
CA VAL A 319 -27.42 -9.47 -11.18
C VAL A 319 -26.13 -8.64 -11.13
N PHE A 320 -25.75 -8.01 -12.25
CA PHE A 320 -24.55 -7.18 -12.37
C PHE A 320 -24.78 -5.73 -11.94
N GLU A 321 -26.04 -5.34 -11.70
CA GLU A 321 -26.39 -3.98 -11.28
C GLU A 321 -25.67 -3.58 -9.99
N LYS A 322 -25.40 -4.53 -9.09
CA LYS A 322 -24.82 -4.23 -7.77
C LYS A 322 -23.32 -4.53 -7.67
N GLY A 323 -22.66 -4.71 -8.81
CA GLY A 323 -21.23 -4.96 -8.89
C GLY A 323 -20.88 -6.17 -9.73
N ILE A 324 -19.61 -6.25 -10.08
CA ILE A 324 -19.03 -7.22 -11.00
C ILE A 324 -17.82 -7.82 -10.29
N ASP A 325 -17.79 -9.14 -10.16
CA ASP A 325 -16.70 -9.83 -9.46
C ASP A 325 -15.44 -9.88 -10.32
N VAL A 326 -15.59 -10.12 -11.63
CA VAL A 326 -14.47 -10.34 -12.56
C VAL A 326 -14.83 -9.85 -13.95
N ALA A 327 -13.84 -9.40 -14.73
CA ALA A 327 -14.03 -9.04 -16.12
C ALA A 327 -12.79 -9.35 -16.96
N PHE A 328 -12.97 -9.61 -18.27
CA PHE A 328 -11.87 -9.60 -19.24
C PHE A 328 -12.37 -9.25 -20.65
N GLU A 329 -11.47 -8.70 -21.47
CA GLU A 329 -11.77 -8.29 -22.87
C GLU A 329 -11.95 -9.51 -23.78
N SER A 330 -12.97 -9.47 -24.65
CA SER A 330 -13.14 -10.44 -25.73
C SER A 330 -12.16 -10.15 -26.87
N THR A 331 -11.83 -11.16 -27.68
CA THR A 331 -11.11 -10.91 -28.94
C THR A 331 -11.99 -10.24 -30.00
N VAL A 332 -13.31 -10.18 -29.79
CA VAL A 332 -14.23 -9.42 -30.63
C VAL A 332 -14.18 -7.96 -30.19
N THR A 333 -13.85 -7.07 -31.13
CA THR A 333 -13.70 -5.64 -30.87
C THR A 333 -14.90 -5.04 -30.15
N GLY A 334 -14.65 -4.37 -29.03
CA GLY A 334 -15.68 -3.69 -28.25
C GLY A 334 -16.51 -4.61 -27.34
N GLU A 335 -16.17 -5.89 -27.22
CA GLU A 335 -16.86 -6.84 -26.35
C GLU A 335 -16.05 -7.22 -25.12
N ALA A 336 -16.75 -7.46 -24.00
CA ALA A 336 -16.14 -7.93 -22.76
C ALA A 336 -17.05 -8.92 -22.04
N TYR A 337 -16.44 -9.83 -21.29
CA TYR A 337 -17.12 -10.75 -20.40
C TYR A 337 -17.07 -10.19 -18.98
N LEU A 338 -18.22 -10.11 -18.31
CA LEU A 338 -18.37 -9.72 -16.92
C LEU A 338 -18.92 -10.91 -16.12
N PHE A 339 -18.39 -11.19 -14.94
CA PHE A 339 -18.81 -12.33 -14.11
C PHE A 339 -19.33 -11.84 -12.76
N LYS A 340 -20.40 -12.49 -12.27
CA LYS A 340 -21.00 -12.21 -10.98
C LYS A 340 -21.64 -13.49 -10.43
N GLY A 341 -21.06 -14.03 -9.35
CA GLY A 341 -21.39 -15.38 -8.87
C GLY A 341 -21.31 -16.41 -9.99
N SER A 342 -22.34 -17.24 -10.14
CA SER A 342 -22.39 -18.31 -11.14
C SER A 342 -22.85 -17.88 -12.55
N ASN A 343 -22.95 -16.57 -12.80
CA ASN A 343 -23.40 -16.02 -14.09
C ASN A 343 -22.30 -15.17 -14.73
N TYR A 344 -22.34 -15.11 -16.06
CA TYR A 344 -21.59 -14.12 -16.82
C TYR A 344 -22.52 -13.32 -17.74
N ALA A 345 -22.12 -12.09 -18.03
CA ALA A 345 -22.68 -11.25 -19.07
C ALA A 345 -21.66 -11.06 -20.19
N LEU A 346 -22.12 -11.16 -21.43
CA LEU A 346 -21.38 -10.66 -22.58
C LEU A 346 -21.95 -9.28 -22.92
N ILE A 347 -21.08 -8.27 -22.96
CA ILE A 347 -21.47 -6.89 -23.25
C ILE A 347 -20.74 -6.38 -24.48
N ASN A 348 -21.32 -5.37 -25.13
CA ASN A 348 -20.60 -4.50 -26.04
C ASN A 348 -20.44 -3.12 -25.39
N TYR A 349 -19.25 -2.80 -24.88
CA TYR A 349 -19.02 -1.54 -24.17
C TYR A 349 -18.90 -0.34 -25.12
N TYR A 350 -18.61 -0.56 -26.40
CA TYR A 350 -18.62 0.49 -27.42
C TYR A 350 -20.06 0.95 -27.73
N LYS A 351 -20.97 0.00 -27.97
CA LYS A 351 -22.39 0.27 -28.23
C LYS A 351 -23.20 0.52 -26.96
N LYS A 352 -22.64 0.22 -25.79
CA LYS A 352 -23.30 0.26 -24.47
C LYS A 352 -24.52 -0.65 -24.43
N GLU A 353 -24.32 -1.91 -24.82
CA GLU A 353 -25.38 -2.91 -24.93
C GLU A 353 -25.03 -4.18 -24.16
N LEU A 354 -26.03 -4.78 -23.53
CA LEU A 354 -25.97 -6.13 -23.01
C LEU A 354 -26.31 -7.12 -24.14
N ILE A 355 -25.37 -7.98 -24.50
CA ILE A 355 -25.56 -9.00 -25.55
C ILE A 355 -26.28 -10.23 -24.96
N ALA A 356 -25.79 -10.74 -23.83
CA ALA A 356 -26.36 -11.91 -23.18
C ALA A 356 -26.04 -11.97 -21.69
N ILE A 357 -26.90 -12.63 -20.91
CA ILE A 357 -26.61 -13.11 -19.55
C ILE A 357 -26.81 -14.62 -19.55
N THR A 358 -25.84 -15.38 -19.08
CA THR A 358 -25.86 -16.84 -19.16
C THR A 358 -25.09 -17.43 -17.96
N PRO A 359 -25.50 -18.59 -17.42
CA PRO A 359 -24.70 -19.29 -16.41
C PRO A 359 -23.31 -19.64 -16.95
N ILE A 360 -22.28 -19.56 -16.10
CA ILE A 360 -20.89 -19.81 -16.49
C ILE A 360 -20.74 -21.18 -17.16
N VAL A 361 -21.31 -22.23 -16.57
CA VAL A 361 -21.25 -23.61 -17.09
C VAL A 361 -21.98 -23.85 -18.42
N VAL A 362 -22.82 -22.92 -18.85
CA VAL A 362 -23.51 -23.00 -20.14
C VAL A 362 -22.61 -22.41 -21.24
N GLY A 363 -22.03 -21.23 -21.01
CA GLY A 363 -21.12 -20.60 -21.97
C GLY A 363 -19.71 -21.21 -21.98
N PHE A 364 -19.19 -21.55 -20.80
CA PHE A 364 -17.87 -22.12 -20.58
C PHE A 364 -18.01 -23.55 -20.05
N GLN A 365 -18.47 -24.46 -20.91
CA GLN A 365 -18.73 -25.86 -20.54
C GLN A 365 -17.49 -26.58 -19.99
N CYS A 366 -16.29 -26.15 -20.40
CA CYS A 366 -15.02 -26.67 -19.88
C CYS A 366 -14.77 -26.35 -18.40
N LEU A 367 -15.49 -25.40 -17.80
CA LEU A 367 -15.40 -25.07 -16.38
C LEU A 367 -16.33 -25.91 -15.50
N ARG A 368 -17.20 -26.74 -16.09
CA ARG A 368 -18.08 -27.64 -15.33
C ARG A 368 -17.25 -28.62 -14.50
N ASP A 369 -17.70 -28.87 -13.28
CA ASP A 369 -17.04 -29.72 -12.29
C ASP A 369 -15.63 -29.23 -11.90
N SER A 370 -15.32 -27.96 -12.16
CA SER A 370 -14.07 -27.31 -11.74
C SER A 370 -14.32 -26.31 -10.60
N GLU A 371 -13.24 -25.89 -9.93
CA GLU A 371 -13.34 -24.85 -8.90
C GLU A 371 -13.85 -23.50 -9.43
N PHE A 372 -13.84 -23.28 -10.75
CA PHE A 372 -14.27 -22.04 -11.40
C PHE A 372 -15.74 -22.06 -11.86
N GLU A 373 -16.49 -23.14 -11.59
CA GLU A 373 -17.90 -23.27 -11.97
C GLU A 373 -18.81 -22.26 -11.24
N GLY A 374 -18.59 -22.07 -9.94
CA GLY A 374 -19.46 -21.28 -9.07
C GLY A 374 -19.10 -19.80 -8.98
N ASP A 375 -17.83 -19.47 -9.12
CA ASP A 375 -17.26 -18.13 -8.95
C ASP A 375 -15.80 -18.10 -9.45
N ILE A 376 -15.36 -16.91 -9.82
CA ILE A 376 -14.00 -16.60 -10.28
C ILE A 376 -13.52 -15.42 -9.43
N GLY A 377 -12.26 -15.44 -9.00
CA GLY A 377 -11.69 -14.40 -8.14
C GLY A 377 -11.08 -13.21 -8.89
N ALA A 378 -10.43 -13.45 -10.03
CA ALA A 378 -9.93 -12.41 -10.94
C ALA A 378 -9.72 -12.99 -12.34
N ALA A 379 -9.60 -12.14 -13.36
CA ALA A 379 -9.23 -12.56 -14.70
C ALA A 379 -8.57 -11.44 -15.49
N PHE A 380 -7.81 -11.81 -16.53
CA PHE A 380 -7.42 -10.90 -17.59
C PHE A 380 -7.20 -11.65 -18.91
N ALA A 381 -7.38 -10.94 -20.03
CA ALA A 381 -7.11 -11.47 -21.35
C ALA A 381 -5.60 -11.45 -21.65
N SER A 382 -5.06 -12.57 -22.12
CA SER A 382 -3.67 -12.70 -22.55
C SER A 382 -3.44 -11.88 -23.82
N HIS A 383 -2.19 -11.45 -24.05
CA HIS A 383 -1.77 -10.95 -25.35
C HIS A 383 -1.79 -12.04 -26.43
N VAL A 384 -1.73 -13.31 -26.03
CA VAL A 384 -2.01 -14.42 -26.92
C VAL A 384 -3.50 -14.43 -27.23
N ARG A 385 -3.82 -14.38 -28.52
CA ARG A 385 -5.19 -14.23 -29.00
C ARG A 385 -6.05 -15.40 -28.51
N LYS A 386 -7.25 -15.09 -28.01
CA LYS A 386 -8.24 -16.06 -27.50
C LYS A 386 -7.81 -16.79 -26.23
N GLU A 387 -6.87 -16.23 -25.47
CA GLU A 387 -6.49 -16.76 -24.18
C GLU A 387 -6.83 -15.79 -23.06
N ALA A 388 -7.26 -16.32 -21.92
CA ALA A 388 -7.50 -15.54 -20.70
C ALA A 388 -7.02 -16.35 -19.49
N TYR A 389 -6.44 -15.65 -18.52
CA TYR A 389 -6.10 -16.23 -17.23
C TYR A 389 -7.29 -16.03 -16.28
N LEU A 390 -7.75 -17.10 -15.64
CA LEU A 390 -8.75 -17.02 -14.57
C LEU A 390 -8.10 -17.43 -13.25
N PHE A 391 -8.32 -16.66 -12.20
CA PHE A 391 -7.71 -16.84 -10.89
C PHE A 391 -8.77 -17.09 -9.83
N LYS A 392 -8.47 -17.97 -8.87
CA LYS A 392 -9.29 -18.22 -7.70
C LYS A 392 -8.41 -18.71 -6.54
N GLY A 393 -8.41 -17.97 -5.43
CA GLY A 393 -7.50 -18.27 -4.32
C GLY A 393 -6.04 -18.21 -4.77
N ASN A 394 -5.26 -19.27 -4.48
CA ASN A 394 -3.88 -19.41 -4.97
C ASN A 394 -3.79 -20.15 -6.32
N MET A 395 -4.91 -20.41 -6.99
CA MET A 395 -4.95 -21.20 -8.22
C MET A 395 -5.29 -20.33 -9.42
N TYR A 396 -4.79 -20.73 -10.58
CA TYR A 396 -5.19 -20.16 -11.85
C TYR A 396 -5.34 -21.23 -12.93
N ILE A 397 -6.09 -20.91 -13.97
CA ILE A 397 -6.16 -21.67 -15.22
C ILE A 397 -5.88 -20.76 -16.41
N LEU A 398 -5.38 -21.36 -17.48
CA LEU A 398 -5.34 -20.72 -18.80
C LEU A 398 -6.53 -21.22 -19.62
N LEU A 399 -7.47 -20.31 -19.89
CA LEU A 399 -8.65 -20.56 -20.69
C LEU A 399 -8.38 -20.17 -22.14
N HIS A 400 -8.62 -21.07 -23.08
CA HIS A 400 -8.83 -20.73 -24.48
C HIS A 400 -10.32 -20.50 -24.74
N PHE A 401 -10.68 -19.30 -25.20
CA PHE A 401 -12.07 -18.92 -25.40
C PHE A 401 -12.39 -18.60 -26.87
N THR A 402 -13.59 -18.98 -27.30
CA THR A 402 -14.06 -18.82 -28.68
C THR A 402 -15.36 -18.01 -28.69
N PRO A 403 -15.30 -16.67 -28.80
CA PRO A 403 -16.51 -15.84 -28.82
C PRO A 403 -17.49 -16.29 -29.90
N GLY A 404 -18.76 -16.48 -29.53
CA GLY A 404 -19.82 -16.95 -30.43
C GLY A 404 -19.80 -18.46 -30.73
N GLU A 405 -18.85 -19.22 -30.19
CA GLU A 405 -18.77 -20.68 -30.31
C GLU A 405 -18.68 -21.34 -28.92
N ASN A 406 -19.22 -22.55 -28.78
CA ASN A 406 -19.16 -23.31 -27.52
C ASN A 406 -17.95 -24.26 -27.47
N LYS A 407 -16.76 -23.82 -27.93
CA LYS A 407 -15.54 -24.64 -28.00
C LYS A 407 -14.44 -24.16 -27.04
N ASN A 408 -14.85 -23.47 -25.99
CA ASN A 408 -13.95 -23.02 -24.92
C ASN A 408 -13.28 -24.23 -24.26
N CYS A 409 -11.98 -24.18 -23.99
CA CYS A 409 -11.26 -25.26 -23.31
C CYS A 409 -10.21 -24.73 -22.33
N ILE A 410 -9.95 -25.52 -21.29
CA ILE A 410 -8.84 -25.29 -20.37
C ILE A 410 -7.57 -25.80 -21.08
N VAL A 411 -6.67 -24.87 -21.40
CA VAL A 411 -5.39 -25.19 -22.07
C VAL A 411 -4.41 -25.81 -21.07
N ASP A 412 -4.43 -25.29 -19.85
CA ASP A 412 -3.54 -25.72 -18.79
C ASP A 412 -4.35 -25.97 -17.52
N SER A 413 -4.12 -27.15 -16.92
CA SER A 413 -4.87 -27.57 -15.72
C SER A 413 -4.65 -26.56 -14.59
N PRO A 414 -5.57 -26.53 -13.60
CA PRO A 414 -5.41 -25.64 -12.46
C PRO A 414 -4.02 -25.80 -11.83
N LYS A 415 -3.32 -24.67 -11.70
CA LYS A 415 -1.95 -24.58 -11.19
C LYS A 415 -1.89 -23.56 -10.08
N ASP A 416 -1.01 -23.80 -9.12
CA ASP A 416 -0.70 -22.80 -8.11
C ASP A 416 -0.01 -21.59 -8.76
N ILE A 417 -0.42 -20.39 -8.35
CA ILE A 417 0.18 -19.13 -8.81
C ILE A 417 1.63 -19.07 -8.31
N VAL A 418 1.80 -19.13 -6.98
CA VAL A 418 3.09 -19.22 -6.29
C VAL A 418 3.24 -20.59 -5.62
N PRO A 419 4.48 -21.10 -5.47
CA PRO A 419 5.76 -20.44 -5.76
C PRO A 419 6.26 -20.62 -7.21
N GLY A 420 5.66 -21.51 -8.01
CA GLY A 420 6.29 -22.02 -9.23
C GLY A 420 5.97 -21.29 -10.54
N ASN A 421 4.69 -21.00 -10.80
CA ASN A 421 4.26 -20.58 -12.15
C ASN A 421 4.35 -19.07 -12.36
N TRP A 422 4.24 -18.30 -11.27
CA TRP A 422 4.41 -16.86 -11.24
C TRP A 422 5.42 -16.50 -10.14
N PRO A 423 6.71 -16.86 -10.30
CA PRO A 423 7.71 -16.73 -9.25
C PRO A 423 7.98 -15.27 -8.86
N SER A 424 7.70 -14.31 -9.74
CA SER A 424 7.77 -12.87 -9.43
C SER A 424 6.70 -12.41 -8.42
N LEU A 425 5.67 -13.22 -8.19
CA LEU A 425 4.66 -12.97 -7.18
C LEU A 425 4.96 -13.72 -5.88
N ASP A 426 6.00 -14.56 -5.83
CA ASP A 426 6.43 -15.23 -4.61
C ASP A 426 6.98 -14.21 -3.62
N GLY A 427 6.52 -14.24 -2.37
CA GLY A 427 6.77 -13.19 -1.38
C GLY A 427 5.80 -12.00 -1.43
N VAL A 428 5.10 -11.79 -2.55
CA VAL A 428 3.98 -10.83 -2.64
C VAL A 428 2.66 -11.51 -2.30
N LEU A 429 2.41 -12.68 -2.88
CA LEU A 429 1.21 -13.48 -2.66
C LEU A 429 1.41 -14.59 -1.61
N PRO A 430 0.40 -14.86 -0.76
CA PRO A 430 -0.86 -14.14 -0.65
C PRO A 430 -0.67 -12.76 -0.02
N CYS A 431 -1.11 -11.70 -0.71
CA CYS A 431 -1.23 -10.38 -0.11
C CYS A 431 -2.27 -10.48 0.99
N LYS A 432 -1.83 -10.57 2.25
CA LYS A 432 -2.74 -10.54 3.39
C LYS A 432 -3.26 -9.10 3.56
N ASN A 433 -4.20 -8.69 2.70
CA ASN A 433 -5.11 -7.58 2.97
C ASN A 433 -6.04 -7.88 4.16
N ILE A 434 -5.86 -9.04 4.81
CA ILE A 434 -6.51 -9.56 6.01
C ILE A 434 -6.25 -8.66 7.22
N GLY A 435 -7.28 -7.95 7.68
CA GLY A 435 -7.33 -7.40 9.02
C GLY A 435 -6.82 -8.42 10.05
N LEU A 436 -5.73 -8.05 10.71
CA LEU A 436 -5.14 -8.65 11.92
C LEU A 436 -4.64 -10.11 11.90
N ASP A 437 -3.42 -10.22 12.46
CA ASP A 437 -2.97 -11.18 13.46
C ASP A 437 -3.49 -12.62 13.32
N VAL A 438 -2.71 -13.50 12.66
CA VAL A 438 -2.15 -14.76 13.22
C VAL A 438 -1.14 -15.38 12.21
N ILE A 439 0.11 -15.46 12.68
CA ILE A 439 1.09 -16.58 12.67
C ILE A 439 0.93 -17.69 11.63
N GLY A 440 2.02 -17.93 10.88
CA GLY A 440 2.31 -19.23 10.28
C GLY A 440 3.29 -19.13 9.10
N PHE A 441 4.59 -18.99 9.37
CA PHE A 441 5.60 -19.43 8.40
C PHE A 441 6.34 -20.64 8.98
N PRO A 442 6.39 -21.78 8.29
CA PRO A 442 7.47 -22.73 8.47
C PRO A 442 8.75 -22.05 7.98
N HIS A 443 9.74 -21.94 8.87
CA HIS A 443 11.09 -21.56 8.50
C HIS A 443 11.63 -22.56 7.45
N GLY A 444 11.95 -22.07 6.25
CA GLY A 444 12.83 -22.81 5.34
C GLY A 444 14.23 -22.82 5.94
N ASN A 445 14.74 -24.01 6.24
CA ASN A 445 16.11 -24.21 6.70
C ASN A 445 17.12 -23.65 5.67
N PRO A 446 18.31 -23.17 6.11
CA PRO A 446 19.38 -22.78 5.19
C PRO A 446 19.89 -24.01 4.43
N LEU A 447 19.94 -23.93 3.10
CA LEU A 447 20.72 -24.89 2.30
C LEU A 447 22.22 -24.60 2.46
N PRO A 448 23.08 -25.64 2.50
CA PRO A 448 24.51 -25.50 2.79
C PRO A 448 25.33 -25.04 1.59
N ASP A 449 26.47 -24.39 1.91
CA ASP A 449 27.52 -23.84 1.05
C ASP A 449 27.77 -24.55 -0.29
N ALA A 450 27.78 -23.76 -1.37
CA ALA A 450 28.42 -24.13 -2.62
C ALA A 450 29.79 -23.44 -2.72
N SER A 451 30.86 -24.23 -2.63
CA SER A 451 32.23 -23.79 -2.95
C SER A 451 32.48 -23.76 -4.48
N PRO A 452 33.45 -22.95 -4.96
CA PRO A 452 33.53 -22.47 -6.34
C PRO A 452 34.51 -23.30 -7.19
N HIS A 453 34.10 -23.75 -8.37
CA HIS A 453 35.02 -24.14 -9.43
C HIS A 453 34.49 -23.69 -10.80
N GLY A 454 35.27 -22.83 -11.46
CA GLY A 454 34.90 -22.21 -12.73
C GLY A 454 35.31 -22.99 -13.98
N ASN A 455 34.95 -22.41 -15.13
CA ASN A 455 35.83 -22.17 -16.28
C ASN A 455 35.12 -21.30 -17.34
N PRO A 456 35.88 -20.65 -18.26
CA PRO A 456 35.45 -19.44 -18.99
C PRO A 456 35.11 -19.62 -20.49
N VAL A 457 34.24 -18.73 -21.04
CA VAL A 457 34.27 -17.95 -22.33
C VAL A 457 34.46 -18.73 -23.66
N PRO A 458 33.72 -18.50 -24.79
CA PRO A 458 33.86 -17.25 -25.58
C PRO A 458 32.69 -16.68 -26.43
N ASP A 459 32.71 -15.35 -26.45
CA ASP A 459 32.52 -14.35 -27.53
C ASP A 459 32.16 -14.79 -28.96
N ALA A 460 31.15 -14.13 -29.56
CA ALA A 460 31.15 -13.71 -30.97
C ALA A 460 30.11 -12.59 -31.22
N SER A 461 30.57 -11.53 -31.88
CA SER A 461 29.97 -10.19 -32.08
C SER A 461 28.95 -10.09 -33.26
N PRO A 462 28.74 -8.92 -33.94
CA PRO A 462 27.54 -8.08 -33.83
C PRO A 462 26.81 -7.84 -35.18
N HIS A 463 25.72 -7.06 -35.16
CA HIS A 463 25.30 -6.03 -36.14
C HIS A 463 23.77 -5.98 -36.35
N GLY A 464 23.22 -4.76 -36.27
CA GLY A 464 21.88 -4.46 -36.78
C GLY A 464 21.31 -3.14 -36.25
N ASN A 465 21.83 -2.01 -36.71
CA ASN A 465 21.24 -0.68 -36.50
C ASN A 465 19.83 -0.59 -37.09
N LEU A 466 18.85 -0.10 -36.34
CA LEU A 466 17.67 0.59 -36.88
C LEU A 466 17.33 1.86 -36.09
N VAL A 467 16.98 2.87 -36.87
CA VAL A 467 16.75 4.32 -36.66
C VAL A 467 15.72 4.65 -35.54
N PRO A 468 15.84 5.79 -34.83
CA PRO A 468 14.94 6.16 -33.73
C PRO A 468 13.56 6.58 -34.24
N ALA A 469 12.50 6.04 -33.63
CA ALA A 469 11.12 6.50 -33.82
C ALA A 469 10.80 7.68 -32.89
N GLU A 470 10.08 8.64 -33.46
CA GLU A 470 9.73 9.94 -32.90
C GLU A 470 8.92 9.86 -31.59
N HIS A 471 9.20 10.82 -30.72
CA HIS A 471 8.56 11.04 -29.43
C HIS A 471 7.12 11.58 -29.65
N VAL A 472 6.12 10.79 -29.26
CA VAL A 472 4.72 11.21 -29.10
C VAL A 472 4.35 10.99 -27.63
N PRO A 473 3.74 11.94 -26.92
CA PRO A 473 3.50 11.81 -25.48
C PRO A 473 2.42 10.76 -25.19
N ASP A 474 2.76 9.77 -24.35
CA ASP A 474 1.85 8.76 -23.82
C ASP A 474 0.99 9.35 -22.69
N GLU A 475 -0.22 9.81 -23.00
CA GLU A 475 -1.26 10.01 -21.98
C GLU A 475 -2.04 8.70 -21.78
N PHE A 476 -2.06 8.19 -20.55
CA PHE A 476 -2.95 7.09 -20.12
C PHE A 476 -4.35 7.65 -19.85
N VAL A 477 -5.38 7.14 -20.53
CA VAL A 477 -6.76 7.61 -20.35
C VAL A 477 -7.54 6.56 -19.54
N ILE A 478 -7.66 6.78 -18.24
CA ILE A 478 -8.51 5.96 -17.36
C ILE A 478 -9.94 6.48 -17.45
N ARG A 479 -10.89 5.66 -17.93
CA ARG A 479 -12.32 5.97 -17.89
C ARG A 479 -12.99 5.19 -16.77
N SER A 480 -13.24 5.86 -15.64
CA SER A 480 -14.23 5.40 -14.67
C SER A 480 -15.61 5.48 -15.33
N ILE A 481 -16.40 4.40 -15.26
CA ILE A 481 -17.83 4.52 -15.55
C ILE A 481 -18.43 5.19 -14.32
N HIS A 482 -18.84 6.45 -14.52
CA HIS A 482 -19.09 7.45 -13.48
C HIS A 482 -19.83 6.93 -12.23
N GLY A 483 -19.08 6.89 -11.14
CA GLY A 483 -19.54 6.51 -9.81
C GLY A 483 -18.31 6.26 -8.94
N CYS A 484 -17.56 7.35 -8.67
CA CYS A 484 -16.29 7.47 -7.94
C CYS A 484 -14.96 7.26 -8.71
N MET A 485 -14.10 8.27 -8.48
CA MET A 485 -12.70 8.60 -8.85
C MET A 485 -12.08 8.13 -10.19
N SER A 486 -11.68 9.13 -10.97
CA SER A 486 -10.61 9.03 -11.98
C SER A 486 -9.25 9.02 -11.27
N PHE A 487 -8.43 8.00 -11.51
CA PHE A 487 -7.00 8.04 -11.18
C PHE A 487 -6.22 8.32 -12.46
N VAL A 488 -5.19 9.16 -12.38
CA VAL A 488 -4.15 9.30 -13.40
C VAL A 488 -2.92 8.65 -12.78
N PHE A 489 -2.44 7.54 -13.36
CA PHE A 489 -1.17 6.92 -12.95
C PHE A 489 -0.09 7.33 -13.96
N PRO A 490 0.97 8.05 -13.57
CA PRO A 490 2.16 8.16 -14.39
C PRO A 490 2.98 6.85 -14.31
N HIS A 491 3.17 6.22 -15.47
CA HIS A 491 4.20 5.23 -15.81
C HIS A 491 4.47 4.07 -14.83
N LEU A 492 3.73 2.98 -15.01
CA LEU A 492 4.22 1.62 -14.76
C LEU A 492 4.54 0.98 -16.13
N PHE A 493 5.68 0.30 -16.20
CA PHE A 493 6.33 -0.31 -17.38
C PHE A 493 7.33 0.59 -18.13
N LYS A 494 8.62 0.39 -17.81
CA LYS A 494 9.71 0.41 -18.78
C LYS A 494 10.16 -1.03 -19.01
#